data_AF-A0A9D0Q5Y2-F1
#
_entry.id   AF-A0A9D0Q5Y2-F1
#
_cell.length_a   1.000
_cell.length_b   1.000
_cell.length_c   1.000
_cell.angle_alpha   90.00
_cell.angle_beta   90.00
_cell.angle_gamma   90.00
#
_symmetry.space_group_name_H-M   'P 1'
#
loop_
_entity.id
_entity.type
_entity.pdbx_description
1 polymer ?
#
loop_
_entity_poly.entity_id
_entity_poly.type
_entity_poly.pdbx_seq_one_letter_code
_entity_poly.pdbx_strand_id
1 'polypeptide(L)' 'MVPLSHVLIVSALLFSISVAGMVINRKNLLILLMCIELMLLAVNINFIAFSYFNGDL' A
#
# COMPACT_ATOMS: atom_id res chain seq x y z
N MET A 1 -11.37 0.80 19.44
CA MET A 1 -10.71 -0.36 18.79
C MET A 1 -10.84 -0.11 17.30
N VAL A 2 -9.76 0.14 16.57
CA VAL A 2 -9.85 0.30 15.12
C VAL A 2 -9.94 -1.11 14.53
N PRO A 3 -11.03 -1.49 13.85
CA PRO A 3 -11.14 -2.81 13.26
C PRO A 3 -10.14 -2.97 12.11
N LEU A 4 -9.57 -4.17 11.99
CA LEU A 4 -8.59 -4.54 10.96
C LEU A 4 -9.09 -4.19 9.54
N SER A 5 -10.40 -4.30 9.32
CA SER A 5 -11.05 -3.96 8.05
C SER A 5 -10.77 -2.54 7.58
N HIS A 6 -10.71 -1.54 8.48
CA HIS A 6 -10.40 -0.16 8.07
C HIS A 6 -8.97 -0.03 7.54
N VAL A 7 -8.00 -0.67 8.21
CA VAL A 7 -6.60 -0.60 7.79
C VAL A 7 -6.38 -1.35 6.47
N LEU A 8 -7.06 -2.49 6.30
CA LEU A 8 -7.07 -3.24 5.04
C LEU A 8 -7.68 -2.45 3.87
N ILE A 9 -8.76 -1.71 4.11
CA ILE A 9 -9.38 -0.87 3.07
C ILE A 9 -8.44 0.28 2.67
N VAL A 10 -7.79 0.91 3.65
CA VAL A 10 -6.84 2.00 3.39
C VAL A 10 -5.61 1.50 2.61
N SER A 11 -5.03 0.37 3.00
CA SER A 11 -3.89 -0.22 2.28
C SER A 11 -4.27 -0.66 0.87
N ALA A 12 -5.48 -1.23 0.67
CA ALA A 12 -5.99 -1.58 -0.65
C ALA A 12 -6.21 -0.35 -1.54
N LEU A 13 -6.74 0.76 -1.00
CA LEU A 13 -6.90 2.01 -1.74
C LEU A 13 -5.54 2.59 -2.15
N LEU A 14 -4.59 2.67 -1.22
CA LEU A 14 -3.22 3.12 -1.51
C LEU A 14 -2.55 2.26 -2.59
N PHE A 15 -2.70 0.93 -2.50
CA PHE A 15 -2.19 0.01 -3.52
C PHE A 15 -2.85 0.26 -4.88
N SER A 16 -4.17 0.43 -4.94
CA SER A 16 -4.87 0.72 -6.20
C SER A 16 -4.42 2.03 -6.86
N ILE A 17 -4.15 3.07 -6.06
CA ILE A 17 -3.62 4.36 -6.54
C ILE A 17 -2.21 4.19 -7.09
N SER A 18 -1.35 3.43 -6.41
CA SER A 18 0.01 3.15 -6.88
C SER A 18 0.02 2.42 -8.23
N VAL A 19 -0.88 1.44 -8.40
CA VAL A 19 -1.05 0.70 -9.67
C VAL A 19 -1.59 1.61 -10.76
N ALA A 20 -2.60 2.44 -10.46
CA ALA A 20 -3.15 3.41 -11.41
C ALA A 20 -2.07 4.40 -11.88
N GLY A 21 -1.25 4.93 -10.96
CA GLY A 21 -0.13 5.81 -11.27
C GLY A 21 0.92 5.16 -12.18
N MET A 22 1.21 3.87 -11.96
CA MET A 22 2.13 3.09 -12.79
C MET A 22 1.62 2.94 -14.23
N VAL A 23 0.30 2.73 -14.43
CA VAL A 23 -0.30 2.54 -15.75
C VAL A 23 -0.41 3.85 -16.53
N ILE A 24 -0.73 4.95 -15.85
CA ILE A 24 -0.89 6.27 -16.50
C ILE A 24 0.46 6.81 -16.98
N ASN A 25 1.51 6.72 -16.16
CA ASN A 25 2.80 7.38 -16.40
C ASN A 25 3.94 6.41 -16.72
N ARG A 26 3.70 5.45 -17.62
CA ARG A 26 4.68 4.44 -18.07
C ARG A 26 5.97 5.00 -18.70
N LYS A 27 5.97 6.26 -19.14
CA LYS A 27 7.12 6.89 -19.83
C LYS A 27 8.13 7.54 -18.89
N ASN A 28 7.72 7.88 -17.66
CA ASN A 28 8.56 8.61 -16.72
C ASN A 28 9.10 7.65 -15.67
N LEU A 29 10.37 7.28 -15.80
CA LEU A 29 11.04 6.30 -14.93
C LEU A 29 11.05 6.75 -13.46
N LEU A 30 11.22 8.05 -13.19
CA LEU A 30 11.10 8.62 -11.83
C LEU A 30 9.71 8.42 -11.21
N ILE A 31 8.65 8.61 -11.99
CA ILE A 31 7.28 8.41 -11.51
C ILE A 31 7.02 6.91 -11.28
N LEU A 32 7.58 6.06 -12.14
CA LEU A 32 7.50 4.61 -11.96
C LEU A 32 8.16 4.18 -10.64
N LEU A 33 9.35 4.71 -10.33
CA LEU A 33 10.05 4.45 -9.06
C LEU A 33 9.24 4.94 -7.85
N MET A 34 8.67 6.15 -7.93
CA MET A 34 7.80 6.68 -6.86
C MET A 34 6.54 5.83 -6.65
N CYS A 35 5.92 5.34 -7.74
CA CYS A 35 4.80 4.40 -7.63
C CYS A 35 5.20 3.07 -6.99
N ILE A 36 6.42 2.58 -7.25
CA ILE A 36 6.95 1.36 -6.61
C ILE A 36 7.17 1.60 -5.11
N GLU A 37 7.74 2.73 -4.70
CA GLU A 37 7.87 3.07 -3.28
C GLU A 37 6.50 3.15 -2.58
N LEU A 38 5.51 3.79 -3.24
CA LEU A 38 4.14 3.87 -2.72
C LEU A 38 3.48 2.48 -2.60
N MET A 39 3.76 1.58 -3.55
CA MET A 39 3.27 0.20 -3.53
C MET A 39 3.89 -0.58 -2.37
N LEU A 40 5.20 -0.45 -2.16
CA LEU A 40 5.92 -1.08 -1.04
C LEU A 40 5.44 -0.54 0.32
N LEU A 41 5.09 0.75 0.40
CA LEU A 41 4.51 1.34 1.61
C LEU A 41 3.15 0.72 1.94
N ALA A 42 2.26 0.58 0.94
CA ALA A 42 0.94 -0.02 1.13
C ALA A 42 1.03 -1.47 1.62
N VAL A 43 1.95 -2.25 1.06
CA VAL A 43 2.21 -3.64 1.48
C VAL A 43 2.78 -3.69 2.89
N ASN A 44 3.69 -2.78 3.28
CA ASN A 44 4.20 -2.71 4.65
C ASN A 44 3.11 -2.40 5.68
N ILE A 45 2.21 -1.45 5.38
CA ILE A 45 1.05 -1.16 6.25
C ILE A 45 0.21 -2.41 6.44
N ASN A 46 0.00 -3.19 5.37
CA ASN A 46 -0.73 -4.45 5.45
C ASN A 46 -0.03 -5.48 6.36
N PHE A 47 1.29 -5.64 6.23
CA PHE A 47 2.08 -6.53 7.09
C PHE A 47 2.02 -6.12 8.57
N ILE A 48 2.17 -4.83 8.87
CA ILE A 48 2.09 -4.31 10.24
C ILE A 48 0.68 -4.53 10.83
N ALA A 49 -0.36 -4.32 10.04
CA ALA A 49 -1.74 -4.54 10.47
C ALA A 49 -2.00 -6.01 10.82
N PHE A 50 -1.47 -6.96 10.04
CA PHE A 50 -1.55 -8.39 10.32
C PHE A 50 -0.72 -8.80 11.53
N SER A 51 0.49 -8.26 11.70
CA SER A 51 1.33 -8.51 12.88
C SER A 51 0.64 -8.03 14.16
N TYR A 52 0.06 -6.82 14.15
CA TYR A 52 -0.71 -6.29 15.28
C TYR A 52 -1.95 -7.13 15.60
N PHE A 53 -2.65 -7.64 14.57
CA PHE A 53 -3.84 -8.47 14.77
C PHE A 53 -3.50 -9.88 15.30
N ASN A 54 -2.40 -10.46 14.86
CA ASN A 54 -1.92 -11.76 15.35
C ASN A 54 -1.26 -11.67 16.74
N GLY A 55 -1.01 -10.47 17.25
CA GLY A 55 -0.36 -10.25 18.55
C GLY A 55 1.15 -10.49 18.52
N ASP A 56 1.77 -10.52 17.34
CA ASP A 56 3.21 -10.69 17.13
C ASP A 56 3.94 -9.34 17.09
N LEU A 57 3.52 -8.37 17.90
CA LEU A 57 4.06 -7.01 17.94
C LEU A 57 4.47 -6.61 19.36
#